data_AF-A0A0P7BIV6-F1
#
_entry.id   AF-A0A0P7BIV6-F1
#
_cell.length_a   1.000
_cell.length_b   1.000
_cell.length_c   1.000
_cell.angle_alpha   90.00
_cell.angle_beta   90.00
_cell.angle_gamma   90.00
#
_symmetry.space_group_name_H-M   'P 1'
#
loop_
_entity.id
_entity.type
_entity.pdbx_description
1 polymer ?
#
loop_
_entity_poly.entity_id
_entity_poly.type
_entity_poly.pdbx_seq_one_letter_code
_entity_poly.pdbx_strand_id
1 'polypeptide(L)'
;MKRATLLSVNIGAVEERDQVIQQFHIGISILETEWLESALDPFPDPKSAASMIQSSYYVVGSPDYRISTAEMSIFGKIQPITLADLKEKLEAITAPGNGILVLHDSKRGLSLLERLDIYLNPLFTIDTVKAAQHPLRLSYRYSLAKMLEELEIPFTGTRPE
;
A
#
# COMPACT_ATOMS: atom_id res chain seq x y z
N MET A 1 -8.82 -23.43 7.55
CA MET A 1 -8.70 -21.98 7.78
C MET A 1 -9.15 -21.27 6.51
N LYS A 2 -9.86 -20.13 6.59
CA LYS A 2 -10.19 -19.36 5.37
C LYS A 2 -8.93 -18.63 4.91
N ARG A 3 -8.56 -18.80 3.64
CA ARG A 3 -7.43 -18.09 3.03
C ARG A 3 -7.86 -16.66 2.72
N ALA A 4 -6.99 -15.71 2.98
CA ALA A 4 -7.19 -14.32 2.62
C ALA A 4 -5.88 -13.73 2.08
N THR A 5 -6.01 -12.62 1.38
CA THR A 5 -4.93 -11.88 0.76
C THR A 5 -4.87 -10.51 1.42
N LEU A 6 -3.74 -10.16 2.04
CA LEU A 6 -3.48 -8.81 2.50
C LEU A 6 -3.04 -7.97 1.31
N LEU A 7 -3.79 -6.90 1.04
CA LEU A 7 -3.49 -5.91 0.01
C LEU A 7 -3.15 -4.58 0.67
N SER A 8 -1.92 -4.14 0.54
CA SER A 8 -1.50 -2.78 0.89
C SER A 8 -1.56 -1.87 -0.32
N VAL A 9 -2.10 -0.67 -0.16
CA VAL A 9 -2.17 0.37 -1.19
C VAL A 9 -1.62 1.68 -0.63
N ASN A 10 -0.66 2.28 -1.34
CA ASN A 10 -0.16 3.62 -1.05
C ASN A 10 -0.20 4.47 -2.31
N ILE A 11 -0.96 5.57 -2.29
CA ILE A 11 -1.08 6.50 -3.42
C ILE A 11 -0.32 7.79 -3.08
N GLY A 12 0.49 8.26 -4.02
CA GLY A 12 1.30 9.47 -3.88
C GLY A 12 1.40 10.25 -5.18
N ALA A 13 2.15 11.35 -5.16
CA ALA A 13 2.41 12.21 -6.31
C ALA A 13 1.14 12.57 -7.12
N VAL A 14 0.04 12.85 -6.40
CA VAL A 14 -1.26 13.13 -7.03
C VAL A 14 -1.22 14.51 -7.69
N GLU A 15 -1.39 14.56 -9.01
CA GLU A 15 -1.63 15.78 -9.76
C GLU A 15 -3.13 15.91 -10.05
N GLU A 16 -3.69 17.05 -9.66
CA GLU A 16 -5.12 17.34 -9.76
C GLU A 16 -5.31 18.65 -10.54
N ARG A 17 -6.25 18.65 -11.48
CA ARG A 17 -6.67 19.85 -12.23
C ARG A 17 -8.19 19.89 -12.26
N ASP A 18 -8.76 21.05 -11.94
CA ASP A 18 -10.21 21.26 -11.91
C ASP A 18 -10.96 20.19 -11.11
N GLN A 19 -10.41 19.81 -9.96
CA GLN A 19 -10.92 18.77 -9.05
C GLN A 19 -10.86 17.32 -9.58
N VAL A 20 -10.28 17.13 -10.76
CA VAL A 20 -10.11 15.82 -11.40
C VAL A 20 -8.65 15.37 -11.27
N ILE A 21 -8.45 14.17 -10.72
CA ILE A 21 -7.13 13.56 -10.63
C ILE A 21 -6.68 13.19 -12.04
N GLN A 22 -5.61 13.82 -12.48
CA GLN A 22 -5.03 13.60 -13.80
C GLN A 22 -3.99 12.49 -13.75
N GLN A 23 -3.20 12.48 -12.67
CA GLN A 23 -2.00 11.64 -12.55
C GLN A 23 -1.74 11.28 -11.10
N PHE A 24 -1.18 10.09 -10.86
CA PHE A 24 -0.73 9.67 -9.54
C PHE A 24 0.19 8.47 -9.62
N HIS A 25 0.94 8.25 -8.54
CA HIS A 25 1.72 7.06 -8.31
C HIS A 25 0.98 6.15 -7.34
N ILE A 26 1.10 4.84 -7.55
CA ILE A 26 0.51 3.85 -6.65
C ILE A 26 1.47 2.68 -6.41
N GLY A 27 1.82 2.49 -5.14
CA GLY A 27 2.49 1.29 -4.65
C GLY A 27 1.45 0.28 -4.18
N ILE A 28 1.60 -0.97 -4.61
CA ILE A 28 0.76 -2.09 -4.22
C ILE A 28 1.66 -3.18 -3.64
N SER A 29 1.29 -3.71 -2.48
CA SER A 29 1.96 -4.90 -1.92
C SER A 29 0.92 -5.96 -1.55
N ILE A 30 1.21 -7.21 -1.89
CA ILE A 30 0.32 -8.36 -1.72
C ILE A 30 1.03 -9.40 -0.85
N LEU A 31 0.31 -9.94 0.13
CA LEU A 31 0.77 -11.02 0.99
C LEU A 31 -0.38 -12.00 1.24
N GLU A 32 -0.24 -13.26 0.79
CA GLU A 32 -1.21 -14.30 1.14
C GLU A 32 -1.05 -14.71 2.61
N THR A 33 -2.16 -14.84 3.35
CA THR A 33 -2.10 -15.13 4.79
C THR A 33 -1.53 -16.51 5.11
N GLU A 34 -1.53 -17.44 4.14
CA GLU A 34 -0.90 -18.76 4.30
C GLU A 34 0.62 -18.68 4.51
N TRP A 35 1.27 -17.63 3.99
CA TRP A 35 2.68 -17.37 4.26
C TRP A 35 2.91 -16.89 5.69
N LEU A 36 1.97 -16.13 6.26
CA LEU A 36 2.05 -15.72 7.66
C LEU A 36 1.92 -16.92 8.59
N GLU A 37 0.98 -17.84 8.32
CA GLU A 37 0.83 -19.08 9.10
C GLU A 37 2.11 -19.91 9.09
N SER A 38 2.72 -20.05 7.91
CA SER A 38 3.98 -20.79 7.73
C SER A 38 5.18 -20.10 8.37
N ALA A 39 5.07 -18.80 8.65
CA ALA A 39 6.12 -17.96 9.24
C ALA A 39 6.01 -17.84 10.77
N LEU A 40 5.01 -18.45 11.42
CA LEU A 40 4.81 -18.28 12.85
C LEU A 40 5.82 -19.05 13.72
N ASP A 41 6.48 -20.10 13.22
CA ASP A 41 7.57 -20.76 13.95
C ASP A 41 8.42 -21.73 13.09
N PRO A 42 9.74 -21.49 12.89
CA PRO A 42 10.47 -20.27 13.23
C PRO A 42 10.15 -19.13 12.26
N PHE A 43 10.21 -17.89 12.74
CA PHE A 43 10.05 -16.72 11.87
C PHE A 43 11.13 -16.75 10.77
N PRO A 44 10.75 -16.61 9.49
CA PRO A 44 11.70 -16.66 8.38
C PRO A 44 12.72 -15.54 8.55
N ASP A 45 13.96 -15.77 8.11
CA ASP A 45 14.93 -14.70 8.06
C ASP A 45 14.38 -13.53 7.21
N PRO A 46 14.79 -12.27 7.47
CA PRO A 46 14.20 -11.11 6.81
C PRO A 46 14.19 -11.15 5.27
N LYS A 47 15.16 -11.83 4.64
CA LYS A 47 15.19 -11.97 3.18
C LYS A 47 14.12 -12.94 2.70
N SER A 48 13.90 -14.02 3.43
CA SER A 48 12.82 -14.98 3.19
C SER A 48 11.44 -14.39 3.50
N ALA A 49 11.33 -13.50 4.49
CA ALA A 49 10.09 -12.75 4.73
C ALA A 49 9.78 -11.75 3.59
N ALA A 50 10.81 -11.07 3.08
CA ALA A 50 10.66 -10.12 1.98
C ALA A 50 10.21 -10.79 0.67
N SER A 51 10.64 -12.02 0.40
CA SER A 51 10.20 -12.76 -0.81
C SER A 51 8.74 -13.23 -0.75
N MET A 52 8.12 -13.23 0.43
CA MET A 52 6.68 -13.53 0.60
C MET A 52 5.79 -12.35 0.19
N ILE A 53 6.33 -11.13 0.15
CA ILE A 53 5.58 -9.91 -0.20
C ILE A 53 5.83 -9.58 -1.67
N GLN A 54 4.77 -9.65 -2.47
CA GLN A 54 4.83 -9.22 -3.86
C GLN A 54 4.49 -7.75 -3.95
N SER A 55 5.47 -6.91 -4.30
CA SER A 55 5.25 -5.48 -4.47
C SER A 55 5.35 -5.05 -5.92
N SER A 56 4.55 -4.06 -6.30
CA SER A 56 4.54 -3.45 -7.62
C SER A 56 4.30 -1.95 -7.49
N TYR A 57 4.85 -1.19 -8.43
CA TYR A 57 4.69 0.26 -8.44
C TYR A 57 4.25 0.71 -9.82
N TYR A 58 3.15 1.46 -9.84
CA TYR A 58 2.52 1.92 -11.06
C TYR A 58 2.41 3.43 -11.10
N VAL A 59 2.40 3.95 -12.33
CA VAL A 59 2.08 5.35 -12.62
C VAL A 59 0.84 5.35 -13.52
N VAL A 60 -0.16 6.12 -13.11
CA VAL A 60 -1.38 6.37 -13.89
C VAL A 60 -1.34 7.81 -14.35
N GLY A 61 -1.58 8.05 -15.65
CA GLY A 61 -1.53 9.40 -16.23
C GLY A 61 -0.96 9.40 -17.65
N SER A 62 -0.52 10.57 -18.11
CA SER A 62 0.03 10.76 -19.46
C SER A 62 1.35 10.00 -19.68
N PRO A 63 1.60 9.43 -20.87
CA PRO A 63 2.88 8.83 -21.24
C PRO A 63 4.09 9.78 -21.15
N ASP A 64 3.85 11.10 -21.20
CA ASP A 64 4.89 12.13 -21.17
C ASP A 64 5.43 12.41 -19.75
N TYR A 65 4.92 11.68 -18.74
CA TYR A 65 5.28 11.88 -17.35
C TYR A 65 6.72 11.45 -17.06
N ARG A 66 7.52 12.38 -16.52
CA ARG A 66 8.91 12.14 -16.13
C ARG A 66 8.97 11.59 -14.71
N ILE A 67 9.27 10.30 -14.61
CA ILE A 67 9.52 9.65 -13.32
C ILE A 67 10.93 10.01 -12.84
N SER A 68 11.06 10.47 -11.59
CA SER A 68 12.36 10.73 -11.00
C SER A 68 13.10 9.41 -10.73
N THR A 69 14.40 9.35 -11.00
CA THR A 69 15.20 8.12 -10.84
C THR A 69 15.33 7.66 -9.38
N ALA A 70 15.07 8.54 -8.41
CA ALA A 70 15.11 8.23 -6.98
C ALA A 70 13.96 7.32 -6.52
N GLU A 71 12.80 7.38 -7.17
CA GLU A 71 11.62 6.57 -6.84
C GLU A 71 11.73 5.12 -7.36
N MET A 72 12.67 4.85 -8.26
CA MET A 72 12.80 3.59 -9.01
C MET A 72 13.44 2.43 -8.23
N SER A 73 14.02 2.67 -7.05
CA SER A 73 14.93 1.69 -6.42
C SER A 73 14.26 0.70 -5.46
N ILE A 74 13.11 1.02 -4.86
CA ILE A 74 12.58 0.27 -3.69
C ILE A 74 11.53 -0.77 -4.10
N PHE A 75 10.75 -0.47 -5.15
CA PHE A 75 9.65 -1.33 -5.62
C PHE A 75 9.95 -2.02 -6.97
N GLY A 76 11.19 -1.91 -7.45
CA GLY A 76 11.59 -2.41 -8.76
C GLY A 76 11.15 -1.49 -9.90
N LYS A 77 10.96 -2.07 -11.09
CA LYS A 77 10.66 -1.31 -12.31
C LYS A 77 9.27 -0.68 -12.22
N ILE A 78 9.21 0.64 -12.40
CA ILE A 78 7.96 1.38 -12.47
C ILE A 78 7.24 1.03 -13.78
N GLN A 79 5.94 0.74 -13.67
CA GLN A 79 5.12 0.31 -14.79
C GLN A 79 4.02 1.35 -15.07
N PRO A 80 3.91 1.90 -16.27
CA PRO A 80 2.71 2.65 -16.64
C PRO A 80 1.51 1.70 -16.63
N ILE A 81 0.36 2.18 -16.15
CA ILE A 81 -0.90 1.43 -16.17
C ILE A 81 -2.05 2.40 -16.44
N THR A 82 -3.10 1.93 -17.12
CA THR A 82 -4.32 2.72 -17.23
C THR A 82 -5.12 2.65 -15.93
N LEU A 83 -5.98 3.64 -15.68
CA LEU A 83 -6.87 3.60 -14.52
C LEU A 83 -7.81 2.38 -14.57
N ALA A 84 -8.26 1.99 -15.76
CA ALA A 84 -9.15 0.84 -15.94
C ALA A 84 -8.45 -0.48 -15.57
N ASP A 85 -7.24 -0.70 -16.09
CA ASP A 85 -6.47 -1.92 -15.77
C ASP A 85 -6.08 -1.97 -14.28
N LEU A 86 -5.76 -0.81 -13.70
CA LEU A 86 -5.49 -0.71 -12.27
C LEU A 86 -6.71 -1.10 -11.43
N LYS A 87 -7.89 -0.58 -11.79
CA LYS A 87 -9.16 -0.88 -11.12
C LYS A 87 -9.44 -2.38 -11.18
N GLU A 88 -9.40 -2.97 -12.38
CA GLU A 88 -9.60 -4.41 -12.57
C GLU A 88 -8.64 -5.24 -11.71
N LYS A 89 -7.36 -4.84 -11.67
CA LYS A 89 -6.33 -5.52 -10.87
C LYS A 89 -6.64 -5.47 -9.37
N LEU A 90 -7.00 -4.31 -8.83
CA LEU A 90 -7.31 -4.16 -7.41
C LEU A 90 -8.60 -4.88 -7.02
N GLU A 91 -9.63 -4.82 -7.87
CA GLU A 91 -10.90 -5.51 -7.69
C GLU A 91 -10.72 -7.03 -7.74
N ALA A 92 -9.88 -7.55 -8.63
CA ALA A 92 -9.58 -8.98 -8.69
C ALA A 92 -8.91 -9.49 -7.41
N ILE A 93 -7.98 -8.71 -6.83
CA ILE A 93 -7.32 -9.05 -5.56
C ILE A 93 -8.30 -8.99 -4.39
N THR A 94 -9.20 -7.99 -4.40
CA THR A 94 -10.20 -7.78 -3.34
C THR A 94 -11.54 -8.43 -3.65
N ALA A 95 -11.56 -9.42 -4.56
CA ALA A 95 -12.78 -10.10 -4.94
C ALA A 95 -13.52 -10.62 -3.69
N PRO A 96 -14.88 -10.59 -3.70
CA PRO A 96 -15.67 -10.84 -2.51
C PRO A 96 -15.24 -12.11 -1.77
N GLY A 97 -14.85 -11.94 -0.51
CA GLY A 97 -14.55 -13.06 0.37
C GLY A 97 -13.07 -13.38 0.57
N ASN A 98 -12.14 -12.70 -0.09
CA ASN A 98 -10.71 -13.04 -0.03
C ASN A 98 -9.76 -11.87 0.33
N GLY A 99 -10.10 -10.61 0.08
CA GLY A 99 -9.17 -9.49 0.31
C GLY A 99 -9.28 -8.84 1.69
N ILE A 100 -8.15 -8.56 2.34
CA ILE A 100 -8.04 -7.68 3.51
C ILE A 100 -7.23 -6.45 3.08
N LEU A 101 -7.82 -5.26 3.20
CA LEU A 101 -7.18 -4.03 2.76
C LEU A 101 -6.35 -3.43 3.90
N VAL A 102 -5.09 -3.10 3.65
CA VAL A 102 -4.14 -2.49 4.59
C VAL A 102 -3.82 -1.08 4.12
N LEU A 103 -4.10 -0.08 4.96
CA LEU A 103 -3.87 1.34 4.64
C LEU A 103 -3.22 2.06 5.81
N HIS A 104 -2.38 3.04 5.50
CA HIS A 104 -1.93 4.03 6.48
C HIS A 104 -2.85 5.25 6.44
N ASP A 105 -3.51 5.56 7.56
CA ASP A 105 -4.63 6.52 7.63
C ASP A 105 -5.74 6.18 6.61
N SER A 106 -6.49 5.12 6.92
CA SER A 106 -7.49 4.51 6.04
C SER A 106 -8.50 5.51 5.47
N LYS A 107 -8.84 6.57 6.21
CA LYS A 107 -9.76 7.61 5.74
C LYS A 107 -9.25 8.31 4.49
N ARG A 108 -7.98 8.71 4.48
CA ARG A 108 -7.36 9.40 3.34
C ARG A 108 -7.23 8.46 2.14
N GLY A 109 -6.76 7.24 2.39
CA GLY A 109 -6.58 6.23 1.33
C GLY A 109 -7.89 5.85 0.65
N LEU A 110 -8.95 5.57 1.42
CA LEU A 110 -10.27 5.22 0.87
C LEU A 110 -10.90 6.38 0.10
N SER A 111 -10.87 7.59 0.66
CA SER A 111 -11.41 8.77 -0.02
C SER A 111 -10.74 9.02 -1.38
N LEU A 112 -9.43 8.74 -1.49
CA LEU A 112 -8.72 8.89 -2.75
C LEU A 112 -9.08 7.81 -3.76
N LEU A 113 -9.26 6.55 -3.32
CA LEU A 113 -9.75 5.46 -4.17
C LEU A 113 -11.16 5.76 -4.70
N GLU A 114 -12.06 6.27 -3.85
CA GLU A 114 -13.41 6.69 -4.25
C GLU A 114 -13.38 7.79 -5.32
N ARG A 115 -12.51 8.80 -5.17
CA ARG A 115 -12.31 9.86 -6.17
C ARG A 115 -11.77 9.36 -7.50
N LEU A 116 -11.11 8.20 -7.50
CA LEU A 116 -10.61 7.51 -8.69
C LEU A 116 -11.64 6.52 -9.27
N ASP A 117 -12.88 6.50 -8.75
CA ASP A 117 -13.92 5.54 -9.11
C ASP A 117 -13.52 4.07 -8.83
N ILE A 118 -12.67 3.83 -7.84
CA ILE A 118 -12.23 2.50 -7.42
C ILE A 118 -12.95 2.13 -6.12
N TYR A 119 -13.87 1.17 -6.20
CA TYR A 119 -14.64 0.68 -5.05
C TYR A 119 -14.24 -0.76 -4.72
N LEU A 120 -13.39 -0.91 -3.72
CA LEU A 120 -12.96 -2.23 -3.25
C LEU A 120 -13.97 -2.78 -2.24
N ASN A 121 -14.16 -4.10 -2.22
CA ASN A 121 -15.04 -4.79 -1.27
C ASN A 121 -14.26 -5.76 -0.35
N PRO A 122 -13.34 -5.24 0.49
CA PRO A 122 -12.52 -6.10 1.34
C PRO A 122 -13.34 -6.72 2.47
N LEU A 123 -12.93 -7.90 2.93
CA LEU A 123 -13.44 -8.55 4.14
C LEU A 123 -13.27 -7.65 5.37
N PHE A 124 -12.09 -7.04 5.50
CA PHE A 124 -11.71 -6.17 6.59
C PHE A 124 -10.75 -5.08 6.09
N THR A 125 -10.71 -3.97 6.81
CA THR A 125 -9.70 -2.92 6.60
C THR A 125 -8.84 -2.80 7.84
N ILE A 126 -7.52 -2.95 7.68
CA ILE A 126 -6.51 -2.70 8.70
C ILE A 126 -5.96 -1.30 8.46
N ASP A 127 -6.22 -0.40 9.42
CA ASP A 127 -5.59 0.90 9.48
C ASP A 127 -4.32 0.80 10.33
N THR A 128 -3.14 0.95 9.72
CA THR A 128 -1.86 0.77 10.42
C THR A 128 -1.64 1.82 11.50
N VAL A 129 -2.23 3.02 11.39
CA VAL A 129 -2.18 4.04 12.45
C VAL A 129 -2.90 3.51 13.69
N LYS A 130 -4.11 2.96 13.52
CA LYS A 130 -4.89 2.39 14.64
C LYS A 130 -4.28 1.10 15.17
N ALA A 131 -3.78 0.23 14.29
CA ALA A 131 -3.17 -1.03 14.67
C ALA A 131 -1.91 -0.82 15.53
N ALA A 132 -1.12 0.21 15.21
CA ALA A 132 0.09 0.56 15.96
C ALA A 132 -0.17 1.29 17.28
N GLN A 133 -1.34 1.93 17.46
CA GLN A 133 -1.63 2.75 18.65
C GLN A 133 -1.48 1.98 19.96
N HIS A 134 -2.05 0.77 20.05
CA HIS A 134 -2.03 0.01 21.29
C HIS A 134 -0.64 -0.58 21.58
N PRO A 135 0.02 -1.30 20.65
CA PRO A 135 1.36 -1.85 20.88
C PRO A 135 2.41 -0.80 21.23
N LEU A 136 2.34 0.38 20.57
CA LEU A 136 3.30 1.47 20.79
C LEU A 136 2.85 2.46 21.87
N ARG A 137 1.69 2.22 22.52
CA ARG A 137 1.11 3.10 23.55
C ARG A 137 0.98 4.56 23.11
N LEU A 138 0.57 4.77 21.86
CA LEU A 138 0.47 6.09 21.26
C LEU A 138 -0.76 6.83 21.78
N SER A 139 -0.56 8.05 22.30
CA SER A 139 -1.64 8.94 22.71
C SER A 139 -2.24 9.74 21.54
N TYR A 140 -1.62 9.69 20.36
CA TYR A 140 -2.04 10.39 19.14
C TYR A 140 -1.68 9.61 17.88
N ARG A 141 -2.11 10.09 16.71
CA ARG A 141 -1.81 9.48 15.41
C ARG A 141 -0.39 9.83 14.98
N TYR A 142 0.48 8.83 14.87
CA TYR A 142 1.82 9.02 14.33
C TYR A 142 1.78 9.11 12.81
N SER A 143 2.62 9.98 12.25
CA SER A 143 3.00 9.88 10.85
C SER A 143 3.78 8.57 10.63
N LEU A 144 3.80 8.05 9.41
CA LEU A 144 4.58 6.86 9.07
C LEU A 144 6.06 7.02 9.48
N ALA A 145 6.67 8.18 9.18
CA ALA A 145 8.05 8.45 9.57
C ALA A 145 8.26 8.33 11.09
N LYS A 146 7.37 8.92 11.90
CA LYS A 146 7.47 8.84 13.36
C LYS A 146 7.27 7.40 13.86
N MET A 147 6.39 6.64 13.22
CA MET A 147 6.20 5.22 13.53
C MET A 147 7.44 4.37 13.23
N LEU A 148 8.11 4.62 12.10
CA LEU A 148 9.36 3.93 11.75
C LEU A 148 10.49 4.26 12.72
N GLU A 149 10.62 5.53 13.11
CA GLU A 149 11.58 5.97 14.15
C GLU A 149 11.38 5.21 15.46
N GLU A 150 10.13 5.08 15.91
CA GLU A 150 9.78 4.50 17.22
C GLU A 150 9.85 2.97 17.24
N LEU A 151 9.73 2.35 16.07
CA LEU A 151 9.97 0.92 15.86
C LEU A 151 11.44 0.60 15.56
N GLU A 152 12.32 1.60 15.55
CA GLU A 152 13.73 1.48 15.17
C GLU A 152 13.94 0.84 13.78
N ILE A 153 12.99 1.06 12.86
CA ILE A 153 13.07 0.54 11.48
C ILE A 153 13.91 1.51 10.65
N PRO A 154 15.05 1.09 10.10
CA PRO A 154 15.86 1.96 9.24
C PRO A 154 15.11 2.31 7.95
N PHE A 155 15.12 3.60 7.58
CA PHE A 155 14.58 4.06 6.31
C PHE A 155 15.46 5.16 5.71
N THR A 156 15.49 5.22 4.37
CA THR A 156 16.18 6.27 3.61
C THR A 156 15.14 7.14 2.92
N GLY A 157 15.04 8.42 3.30
CA GLY A 157 14.11 9.38 2.72
C GLY A 157 13.88 10.60 3.62
N THR A 158 13.68 11.77 3.03
CA THR A 158 13.28 12.98 3.75
C THR A 158 11.79 12.95 4.06
N ARG A 159 11.38 13.52 5.21
CA ARG A 159 9.97 13.62 5.63
C ARG A 159 9.08 14.10 4.48
N PRO A 160 8.02 13.36 4.10
CA PRO A 160 6.92 13.96 3.37
C PRO A 160 6.21 14.90 4.35
N GLU A 161 6.12 16.18 3.99
CA GLU A 161 5.33 17.19 4.72
C GLU A 161 3.82 16.84 4.72
#